data_AF-A0A534MTN4-F1
#
_entry.id   AF-A0A534MTN4-F1
#
_cell.length_a   1.000
_cell.length_b   1.000
_cell.length_c   1.000
_cell.angle_alpha   90.00
_cell.angle_beta   90.00
_cell.angle_gamma   90.00
#
_symmetry.space_group_name_H-M   'P 1'
#
loop_
_entity.id
_entity.type
_entity.pdbx_description
1 polymer ?
#
loop_
_entity_poly.entity_id
_entity_poly.type
_entity_poly.pdbx_seq_one_letter_code
_entity_poly.pdbx_strand_id
1 'polypeptide(L)'
;MDSARDDPGWMKWQGTRSAGDGFHRSSSGFDGWPQTGRGGIHACPVILTLSRVGNYHEQFIYRRVGCKCVSLSPPGGHLMRTILREDESGVSEVIGTILILAMTVVLFSVIIVWVAGIPTPAAQARTDIQSEMTPIYGGGGLEIGVNITLTHQGGEALQPVPTIIYVISQRGVNPPQTDTVILHKFNGFLVTPSGLLDGTDSVWDIGERWAYQSTGATGLRSSDQITIIIVDHLKSVVLWTGPMNAPAGTRPPVFVDKWTDGVLSTDAIDPVQATQGFYLFAKLTDPDNDLNVNSVFATITAWYGSGTSCAAPQQMKDNGVSPDRIAGDRIFSLGGNACTKPPYPALSWAGSIILLNATDLKGHQTTTRLVLDVVAPLIGGGGNGGTIPSQLWQYIGYVQIRTGEVWVSNLSTPYNSPSTYQPYRVTRAQLNGNGGALFHYKMVNHGNTTIFIDGWSEAFFQNTQSSAGAVAFIVAPCSTAITAIAGGVAPYPGTAGAINDFQYARTGLPVGCSVTSPIGVFDINTFNQDTGGTPYVMMAYAKTPFSTGAPNTWGSATFFMSILVSGMAGPTNYTYAQLSGTGPNPNSCGGLGPTYNPLNHLTDPIAACRTSWYAQVIPFIGMVVY
;
A
#
# COMPACT_ATOMS: atom_id res chain seq x y z
N MET A 1 -46.70 -25.79 -1.66
CA MET A 1 -46.49 -26.15 -3.07
C MET A 1 -45.38 -25.22 -3.59
N ASP A 2 -44.22 -25.17 -2.93
CA ASP A 2 -43.09 -26.13 -2.94
C ASP A 2 -42.09 -25.63 -4.00
N SER A 3 -40.78 -25.41 -3.76
CA SER A 3 -39.90 -25.66 -2.62
C SER A 3 -38.50 -25.04 -2.89
N ALA A 4 -37.81 -24.58 -1.83
CA ALA A 4 -36.36 -24.69 -1.55
C ALA A 4 -35.31 -24.00 -2.49
N ARG A 5 -34.12 -23.54 -2.07
CA ARG A 5 -33.47 -23.08 -0.81
C ARG A 5 -32.00 -22.69 -1.19
N ASP A 6 -31.39 -21.82 -0.39
CA ASP A 6 -29.95 -21.68 -0.07
C ASP A 6 -29.07 -20.58 -0.74
N ASP A 7 -28.81 -19.56 0.09
CA ASP A 7 -27.65 -18.66 0.22
C ASP A 7 -26.65 -19.29 1.24
N PRO A 8 -25.34 -18.94 1.32
CA PRO A 8 -24.92 -17.67 1.97
C PRO A 8 -23.57 -17.04 1.58
N GLY A 9 -23.45 -15.74 1.90
CA GLY A 9 -22.20 -14.97 1.92
C GLY A 9 -21.34 -15.17 3.18
N TRP A 10 -20.08 -14.76 3.11
CA TRP A 10 -19.16 -14.67 4.25
C TRP A 10 -18.31 -13.39 4.21
N MET A 11 -18.53 -12.54 5.20
CA MET A 11 -17.68 -11.45 5.67
C MET A 11 -16.82 -11.99 6.81
N LYS A 12 -15.51 -11.70 6.86
CA LYS A 12 -14.68 -11.89 8.06
C LYS A 12 -13.86 -10.65 8.39
N TRP A 13 -14.19 -10.10 9.55
CA TRP A 13 -13.41 -9.21 10.41
C TRP A 13 -12.04 -9.81 10.79
N GLN A 14 -11.01 -8.98 10.86
CA GLN A 14 -9.79 -9.22 11.65
C GLN A 14 -9.57 -8.03 12.59
N GLY A 15 -9.58 -8.33 13.89
CA GLY A 15 -9.21 -7.43 14.97
C GLY A 15 -7.85 -7.81 15.56
N THR A 16 -7.14 -6.77 15.98
CA THR A 16 -5.75 -6.63 16.43
C THR A 16 -5.49 -7.01 17.89
N ARG A 17 -4.21 -7.23 18.23
CA ARG A 17 -3.43 -6.80 19.44
C ARG A 17 -2.02 -7.45 19.37
N SER A 18 -0.87 -6.76 19.40
CA SER A 18 -0.23 -5.83 20.36
C SER A 18 0.36 -6.50 21.61
N ALA A 19 1.71 -6.48 21.70
CA ALA A 19 2.61 -6.35 22.87
C ALA A 19 4.03 -6.80 22.39
N GLY A 20 5.18 -6.18 22.67
CA GLY A 20 5.58 -5.23 23.70
C GLY A 20 6.81 -5.77 24.45
N ASP A 21 7.94 -5.06 24.35
CA ASP A 21 9.17 -5.12 25.19
C ASP A 21 10.09 -6.36 25.09
N GLY A 22 11.42 -6.31 25.15
CA GLY A 22 12.39 -5.27 25.49
C GLY A 22 13.58 -5.90 26.26
N PHE A 23 14.81 -5.43 25.97
CA PHE A 23 16.04 -5.45 26.81
C PHE A 23 17.24 -6.40 26.55
N HIS A 24 18.40 -5.73 26.55
CA HIS A 24 19.81 -6.09 26.42
C HIS A 24 20.42 -6.95 27.55
N ARG A 25 21.53 -7.68 27.25
CA ARG A 25 22.80 -7.84 28.03
C ARG A 25 23.81 -8.65 27.19
N SER A 26 24.93 -8.09 26.71
CA SER A 26 26.24 -7.85 27.35
C SER A 26 27.05 -9.11 27.70
N SER A 27 28.19 -9.24 27.03
CA SER A 27 29.29 -10.21 27.18
C SER A 27 30.28 -9.86 28.29
N SER A 28 30.75 -10.86 29.07
CA SER A 28 32.12 -10.93 29.64
C SER A 28 32.37 -12.23 30.45
N GLY A 29 33.57 -12.83 30.28
CA GLY A 29 34.41 -13.35 31.38
C GLY A 29 34.50 -14.87 31.68
N PHE A 30 35.61 -15.49 31.24
CA PHE A 30 36.47 -16.58 31.81
C PHE A 30 36.22 -17.03 33.29
N ASP A 31 36.41 -18.28 33.76
CA ASP A 31 37.55 -19.24 33.68
C ASP A 31 37.14 -20.68 34.12
N GLY A 32 37.89 -21.72 33.70
CA GLY A 32 37.94 -23.03 34.39
C GLY A 32 38.15 -24.29 33.51
N TRP A 33 39.40 -24.69 33.26
CA TRP A 33 39.84 -25.97 32.65
C TRP A 33 40.33 -26.97 33.75
N PRO A 34 40.69 -28.28 33.52
CA PRO A 34 40.99 -28.94 32.23
C PRO A 34 40.61 -30.46 32.03
N GLN A 35 40.79 -30.91 30.77
CA GLN A 35 41.04 -32.29 30.23
C GLN A 35 39.89 -33.33 30.27
N THR A 36 39.52 -34.12 29.25
CA THR A 36 40.18 -34.73 28.07
C THR A 36 39.12 -35.12 27.01
N GLY A 37 39.47 -35.25 25.72
CA GLY A 37 38.68 -36.00 24.73
C GLY A 37 38.34 -35.25 23.44
N ARG A 38 39.14 -35.47 22.38
CA ARG A 38 38.90 -34.97 21.01
C ARG A 38 37.75 -35.74 20.33
N GLY A 39 36.88 -35.02 19.61
CA GLY A 39 35.96 -35.59 18.61
C GLY A 39 35.08 -34.52 17.97
N GLY A 40 35.41 -34.09 16.74
CA GLY A 40 34.74 -32.98 16.03
C GLY A 40 33.39 -33.35 15.41
N ILE A 41 32.49 -32.36 15.33
CA ILE A 41 31.20 -32.42 14.62
C ILE A 41 31.37 -31.65 13.30
N HIS A 42 31.26 -32.36 12.17
CA HIS A 42 31.21 -31.76 10.83
C HIS A 42 29.75 -31.47 10.43
N ALA A 43 29.45 -30.21 10.11
CA ALA A 43 28.23 -29.80 9.44
C ALA A 43 28.36 -30.02 7.92
N CYS A 44 27.34 -30.64 7.29
CA CYS A 44 27.22 -30.70 5.83
C CYS A 44 26.25 -29.61 5.35
N PRO A 45 26.67 -28.66 4.49
CA PRO A 45 25.75 -27.74 3.84
C PRO A 45 25.01 -28.43 2.69
N VAL A 46 23.69 -28.28 2.63
CA VAL A 46 22.88 -28.65 1.46
C VAL A 46 22.88 -27.48 0.49
N ILE A 47 23.46 -27.66 -0.70
CA ILE A 47 23.42 -26.71 -1.80
C ILE A 47 22.33 -27.16 -2.77
N LEU A 48 21.31 -26.32 -2.98
CA LEU A 48 20.28 -26.48 -4.02
C LEU A 48 20.73 -25.73 -5.28
N THR A 49 21.00 -26.45 -6.37
CA THR A 49 21.23 -25.87 -7.69
C THR A 49 19.99 -26.05 -8.56
N LEU A 50 19.38 -24.94 -8.98
CA LEU A 50 18.34 -24.90 -10.02
C LEU A 50 19.03 -24.75 -11.38
N SER A 51 18.96 -25.79 -12.22
CA SER A 51 19.35 -25.73 -13.64
C SER A 51 18.09 -25.65 -14.48
N ARG A 52 17.99 -24.65 -15.37
CA ARG A 52 16.85 -24.43 -16.25
C ARG A 52 17.31 -24.36 -17.71
N VAL A 53 17.21 -25.49 -18.42
CA VAL A 53 17.12 -25.53 -19.89
C VAL A 53 16.21 -26.70 -20.31
N GLY A 54 15.13 -26.40 -21.03
CA GLY A 54 14.57 -27.24 -22.11
C GLY A 54 13.63 -28.42 -21.79
N ASN A 55 12.33 -28.20 -22.04
CA ASN A 55 11.32 -29.06 -22.69
C ASN A 55 11.28 -30.60 -22.48
N TYR A 56 10.11 -31.04 -21.96
CA TYR A 56 9.40 -32.33 -22.09
C TYR A 56 10.20 -33.65 -22.10
N HIS A 57 10.02 -34.46 -21.05
CA HIS A 57 9.37 -35.78 -21.09
C HIS A 57 9.31 -36.38 -19.68
N GLU A 58 8.20 -37.04 -19.36
CA GLU A 58 7.96 -37.77 -18.11
C GLU A 58 9.03 -38.86 -17.87
N GLN A 59 9.49 -39.04 -16.62
CA GLN A 59 9.40 -40.31 -15.86
C GLN A 59 10.38 -40.44 -14.67
N PHE A 60 9.79 -40.91 -13.55
CA PHE A 60 10.29 -41.69 -12.42
C PHE A 60 11.41 -41.18 -11.48
N ILE A 61 11.01 -41.07 -10.22
CA ILE A 61 11.82 -40.97 -9.00
C ILE A 61 12.54 -42.30 -8.74
N TYR A 62 13.87 -42.27 -8.58
CA TYR A 62 14.57 -43.27 -7.76
C TYR A 62 15.63 -42.64 -6.85
N ARG A 63 15.55 -43.05 -5.58
CA ARG A 63 16.41 -42.73 -4.45
C ARG A 63 17.49 -43.81 -4.31
N ARG A 64 18.77 -43.45 -4.21
CA ARG A 64 19.74 -43.96 -3.21
C ARG A 64 21.09 -43.25 -3.35
N VAL A 65 21.48 -42.57 -2.28
CA VAL A 65 22.82 -42.02 -2.07
C VAL A 65 23.69 -43.15 -1.53
N GLY A 66 24.69 -43.58 -2.29
CA GLY A 66 25.73 -44.49 -1.83
C GLY A 66 27.03 -43.73 -1.59
N CYS A 67 27.30 -43.32 -0.35
CA CYS A 67 28.62 -42.85 0.06
C CYS A 67 29.56 -44.06 0.19
N LYS A 68 30.61 -44.13 -0.64
CA LYS A 68 31.66 -45.14 -0.56
C LYS A 68 32.83 -44.56 0.26
N CYS A 69 32.88 -44.87 1.55
CA CYS A 69 34.08 -44.62 2.35
C CYS A 69 35.11 -45.73 2.09
N VAL A 70 36.29 -45.34 1.61
CA VAL A 70 37.45 -46.23 1.49
C VAL A 70 38.12 -46.30 2.86
N SER A 71 38.08 -47.48 3.50
CA SER A 71 38.88 -47.80 4.69
C SER A 71 40.08 -48.63 4.26
N LEU A 72 41.28 -48.12 4.52
CA LEU A 72 42.54 -48.85 4.42
C LEU A 72 42.84 -49.52 5.77
N SER A 73 43.06 -50.84 5.76
CA SER A 73 43.79 -51.60 6.79
C SER A 73 44.10 -53.05 6.32
N PRO A 74 45.11 -53.75 6.91
CA PRO A 74 46.10 -54.58 6.21
C PRO A 74 45.71 -56.06 5.94
N PRO A 75 46.58 -56.85 5.25
CA PRO A 75 46.21 -58.15 4.69
C PRO A 75 46.28 -59.29 5.71
N GLY A 76 45.28 -60.17 5.67
CA GLY A 76 45.32 -61.49 6.29
C GLY A 76 44.17 -61.74 7.27
N GLY A 77 43.10 -62.38 6.79
CA GLY A 77 42.00 -62.83 7.65
C GLY A 77 40.83 -63.36 6.83
N HIS A 78 40.58 -64.67 6.95
CA HIS A 78 39.64 -65.49 6.22
C HIS A 78 38.24 -64.89 5.93
N LEU A 79 37.76 -65.07 4.69
CA LEU A 79 36.40 -64.82 4.24
C LEU A 79 35.40 -65.75 4.95
N MET A 80 34.71 -65.23 5.97
CA MET A 80 33.47 -65.82 6.48
C MET A 80 32.30 -65.09 5.78
N ARG A 81 31.49 -65.84 5.04
CA ARG A 81 30.33 -65.30 4.31
C ARG A 81 29.19 -65.10 5.30
N THR A 82 29.13 -63.92 5.93
CA THR A 82 28.02 -63.53 6.80
C THR A 82 26.82 -63.14 5.93
N ILE A 83 25.79 -63.99 5.91
CA ILE A 83 24.49 -63.65 5.31
C ILE A 83 23.82 -62.69 6.30
N LEU A 84 23.88 -61.38 6.00
CA LEU A 84 23.10 -60.38 6.73
C LEU A 84 21.66 -60.44 6.23
N ARG A 85 20.74 -60.77 7.14
CA ARG A 85 19.30 -60.64 6.93
C ARG A 85 18.97 -59.16 7.05
N GLU A 86 18.55 -58.52 5.96
CA GLU A 86 18.01 -57.16 5.97
C GLU A 86 16.59 -57.20 6.55
N ASP A 87 16.46 -57.15 7.88
CA ASP A 87 15.17 -56.86 8.52
C ASP A 87 14.91 -55.35 8.43
N GLU A 88 14.37 -54.90 7.29
CA GLU A 88 14.00 -53.51 6.99
C GLU A 88 12.63 -53.16 7.63
N SER A 89 12.49 -53.33 8.95
CA SER A 89 11.36 -52.77 9.70
C SER A 89 11.84 -52.09 10.99
N GLY A 90 12.14 -50.80 10.89
CA GLY A 90 12.60 -49.99 12.03
C GLY A 90 11.53 -49.74 13.12
N VAL A 91 10.26 -50.08 12.87
CA VAL A 91 9.14 -50.03 13.82
C VAL A 91 8.10 -51.05 13.38
N SER A 92 7.53 -51.84 14.30
CA SER A 92 6.40 -52.72 14.00
C SER A 92 5.20 -51.87 13.52
N GLU A 93 4.63 -52.20 12.37
CA GLU A 93 3.43 -51.56 11.79
C GLU A 93 2.30 -51.42 12.83
N VAL A 94 2.16 -52.45 13.69
CA VAL A 94 1.18 -52.48 14.78
C VAL A 94 1.50 -51.45 15.86
N ILE A 95 2.78 -51.25 16.19
CA ILE A 95 3.18 -50.24 17.19
C ILE A 95 2.98 -48.82 16.64
N GLY A 96 3.24 -48.61 15.34
CA GLY A 96 3.00 -47.32 14.68
C GLY A 96 1.53 -46.90 14.68
N THR A 97 0.64 -47.85 14.39
CA THR A 97 -0.82 -47.61 14.41
C THR A 97 -1.36 -47.37 15.82
N ILE A 98 -0.85 -48.07 16.83
CA ILE A 98 -1.21 -47.81 18.23
C ILE A 98 -0.75 -46.42 18.67
N LEU A 99 0.47 -45.99 18.31
CA LEU A 99 1.01 -44.68 18.70
C LEU A 99 0.23 -43.52 18.07
N ILE A 100 -0.11 -43.61 16.78
CA ILE A 100 -0.86 -42.53 16.11
C ILE A 100 -2.31 -42.44 16.64
N LEU A 101 -2.92 -43.58 16.95
CA LEU A 101 -4.25 -43.62 17.54
C LEU A 101 -4.23 -43.07 18.98
N ALA A 102 -3.23 -43.41 19.78
CA ALA A 102 -3.08 -42.88 21.14
C ALA A 102 -2.88 -41.35 21.15
N MET A 103 -2.01 -40.81 20.28
CA MET A 103 -1.80 -39.37 20.18
C MET A 103 -3.08 -38.63 19.79
N THR A 104 -3.81 -39.13 18.80
CA THR A 104 -5.05 -38.48 18.34
C THR A 104 -6.13 -38.51 19.42
N VAL A 105 -6.33 -39.63 20.12
CA VAL A 105 -7.32 -39.74 21.21
C VAL A 105 -6.99 -38.79 22.37
N VAL A 106 -5.72 -38.67 22.77
CA VAL A 106 -5.31 -37.73 23.83
C VAL A 106 -5.52 -36.29 23.39
N LEU A 107 -5.13 -35.94 22.16
CA LEU A 107 -5.25 -34.57 21.64
C LEU A 107 -6.74 -34.15 21.52
N PHE A 108 -7.60 -35.05 21.04
CA PHE A 108 -9.06 -34.81 21.01
C PHE A 108 -9.66 -34.69 22.41
N SER A 109 -9.22 -35.52 23.36
CA SER A 109 -9.73 -35.46 24.74
C SER A 109 -9.38 -34.16 25.44
N VAL A 110 -8.15 -33.65 25.26
CA VAL A 110 -7.71 -32.38 25.82
C VAL A 110 -8.52 -31.22 25.24
N ILE A 111 -8.79 -31.21 23.93
CA ILE A 111 -9.62 -30.18 23.29
C ILE A 111 -11.05 -30.22 23.84
N ILE A 112 -11.66 -31.41 23.99
CA ILE A 112 -13.04 -31.53 24.49
C ILE A 112 -13.14 -31.02 25.93
N VAL A 113 -12.21 -31.41 26.81
CA VAL A 113 -12.21 -30.94 28.21
C VAL A 113 -11.96 -29.43 28.28
N TRP A 114 -11.09 -28.88 27.43
CA TRP A 114 -10.85 -27.45 27.35
C TRP A 114 -12.08 -26.67 26.89
N VAL A 115 -12.78 -27.15 25.85
CA VAL A 115 -14.02 -26.54 25.35
C VAL A 115 -15.15 -26.65 26.37
N ALA A 116 -15.28 -27.78 27.05
CA ALA A 116 -16.28 -27.99 28.12
C ALA A 116 -16.01 -27.14 29.37
N GLY A 117 -14.76 -26.69 29.57
CA GLY A 117 -14.36 -25.80 30.65
C GLY A 117 -14.58 -24.31 30.39
N ILE A 118 -15.00 -23.92 29.19
CA ILE A 118 -15.37 -22.53 28.89
C ILE A 118 -16.73 -22.26 29.56
N PRO A 119 -16.81 -21.38 30.58
CA PRO A 119 -18.09 -21.04 31.18
C PRO A 119 -19.00 -20.44 30.11
N THR A 120 -20.24 -20.93 30.03
CA THR A 120 -21.26 -20.33 29.16
C THR A 120 -21.36 -18.85 29.51
N PRO A 121 -21.23 -17.92 28.54
CA PRO A 121 -21.43 -16.51 28.81
C PRO A 121 -22.77 -16.33 29.51
N ALA A 122 -22.79 -15.73 30.69
CA ALA A 122 -24.05 -15.31 31.29
C ALA A 122 -24.71 -14.35 30.30
N ALA A 123 -25.93 -14.65 29.87
CA ALA A 123 -26.70 -13.75 29.03
C ALA A 123 -26.85 -12.42 29.78
N GLN A 124 -26.05 -11.42 29.39
CA GLN A 124 -26.30 -10.05 29.82
C GLN A 124 -27.54 -9.61 29.06
N ALA A 125 -28.68 -9.53 29.76
CA ALA A 125 -29.90 -8.94 29.23
C ALA A 125 -29.66 -7.44 29.03
N ARG A 126 -29.03 -7.09 27.91
CA ARG A 126 -28.86 -5.71 27.48
C ARG A 126 -30.03 -5.40 26.56
N THR A 127 -30.97 -4.60 27.05
CA THR A 127 -32.02 -4.03 26.21
C THR A 127 -31.51 -2.75 25.58
N ASP A 128 -31.63 -2.64 24.27
CA ASP A 128 -31.33 -1.44 23.52
C ASP A 128 -32.60 -0.58 23.42
N ILE A 129 -32.52 0.65 23.90
CA ILE A 129 -33.65 1.57 23.99
C ILE A 129 -33.25 2.89 23.32
N GLN A 130 -34.08 3.33 22.38
CA GLN A 130 -34.00 4.67 21.81
C GLN A 130 -34.88 5.62 22.61
N SER A 131 -34.32 6.73 23.07
CA SER A 131 -35.03 7.74 23.84
C SER A 131 -35.28 9.02 23.05
N GLU A 132 -36.49 9.57 23.18
CA GLU A 132 -36.91 10.83 22.59
C GLU A 132 -37.65 11.68 23.64
N MET A 133 -37.43 13.00 23.63
CA MET A 133 -38.16 13.93 24.49
C MET A 133 -38.71 15.08 23.64
N THR A 134 -40.01 15.31 23.75
CA THR A 134 -40.71 16.37 23.03
C THR A 134 -41.37 17.34 24.03
N PRO A 135 -41.17 18.66 23.92
CA PRO A 135 -41.84 19.62 24.79
C PRO A 135 -43.34 19.68 24.49
N ILE A 136 -44.15 19.84 25.53
CA ILE A 136 -45.61 20.01 25.45
C ILE A 136 -45.92 21.48 25.71
N TYR A 137 -46.62 22.12 24.76
CA TYR A 137 -47.03 23.51 24.87
C TYR A 137 -48.51 23.64 25.20
N GLY A 138 -48.84 24.55 26.11
CA GLY A 138 -50.21 24.88 26.48
C GLY A 138 -50.82 25.95 25.57
N GLY A 139 -52.06 26.32 25.85
CA GLY A 139 -52.70 27.47 25.20
C GLY A 139 -51.89 28.75 25.43
N GLY A 140 -51.45 29.40 24.35
CA GLY A 140 -50.59 30.58 24.40
C GLY A 140 -49.11 30.33 24.08
N GLY A 141 -48.71 29.11 23.72
CA GLY A 141 -47.34 28.81 23.25
C GLY A 141 -46.29 28.68 24.37
N LEU A 142 -46.73 28.61 25.63
CA LEU A 142 -45.86 28.44 26.79
C LEU A 142 -45.63 26.95 27.06
N GLU A 143 -44.38 26.55 27.35
CA GLU A 143 -44.06 25.15 27.67
C GLU A 143 -44.67 24.78 29.03
N ILE A 144 -45.53 23.75 29.02
CA ILE A 144 -46.25 23.26 30.21
C ILE A 144 -45.78 21.88 30.65
N GLY A 145 -44.91 21.22 29.89
CA GLY A 145 -44.47 19.87 30.18
C GLY A 145 -43.53 19.27 29.15
N VAL A 146 -43.18 18.00 29.34
CA VAL A 146 -42.45 17.17 28.37
C VAL A 146 -43.14 15.81 28.21
N ASN A 147 -43.08 15.27 27.01
CA ASN A 147 -43.45 13.91 26.68
C ASN A 147 -42.16 13.14 26.32
N ILE A 148 -41.81 12.18 27.16
CA ILE A 148 -40.68 11.30 26.96
C ILE A 148 -41.20 10.00 26.35
N THR A 149 -40.62 9.59 25.23
CA THR A 149 -40.94 8.34 24.55
C THR A 149 -39.69 7.48 24.45
N LEU A 150 -39.79 6.23 24.90
CA LEU A 150 -38.73 5.24 24.85
C LEU A 150 -39.19 4.13 23.90
N THR A 151 -38.36 3.76 22.93
CA THR A 151 -38.66 2.70 21.95
C THR A 151 -37.70 1.54 22.15
N HIS A 152 -38.22 0.33 22.28
CA HIS A 152 -37.39 -0.86 22.44
C HIS A 152 -36.81 -1.29 21.08
N GLN A 153 -35.49 -1.17 20.90
CA GLN A 153 -34.82 -1.43 19.62
C GLN A 153 -34.28 -2.86 19.49
N GLY A 154 -34.06 -3.55 20.62
CA GLY A 154 -33.57 -4.93 20.61
C GLY A 154 -33.23 -5.45 22.01
N GLY A 155 -33.16 -6.77 22.18
CA GLY A 155 -32.89 -7.41 23.48
C GLY A 155 -34.01 -8.33 23.94
N GLU A 156 -34.00 -8.68 25.23
CA GLU A 156 -35.04 -9.50 25.89
C GLU A 156 -36.27 -8.64 26.20
N ALA A 157 -37.47 -9.18 25.97
CA ALA A 157 -38.74 -8.54 26.29
C ALA A 157 -38.86 -8.20 27.78
N LEU A 158 -39.26 -6.97 28.09
CA LEU A 158 -39.35 -6.51 29.49
C LEU A 158 -40.71 -6.84 30.08
N GLN A 159 -40.68 -7.59 31.19
CA GLN A 159 -41.89 -8.05 31.86
C GLN A 159 -42.43 -6.97 32.81
N PRO A 160 -43.76 -6.79 32.94
CA PRO A 160 -44.40 -5.66 33.64
C PRO A 160 -44.06 -5.58 35.13
N VAL A 161 -44.14 -6.71 35.83
CA VAL A 161 -43.90 -6.78 37.27
C VAL A 161 -42.43 -6.54 37.63
N PRO A 162 -41.44 -7.23 37.02
CA PRO A 162 -40.02 -7.04 37.38
C PRO A 162 -39.42 -5.71 36.92
N THR A 163 -39.99 -5.04 35.92
CA THR A 163 -39.38 -3.85 35.30
C THR A 163 -39.80 -2.57 36.01
N ILE A 164 -38.83 -1.85 36.57
CA ILE A 164 -39.00 -0.54 37.19
C ILE A 164 -38.24 0.51 36.38
N ILE A 165 -38.91 1.60 36.03
CA ILE A 165 -38.35 2.75 35.35
C ILE A 165 -38.22 3.91 36.36
N TYR A 166 -36.99 4.37 36.58
CA TYR A 166 -36.70 5.57 37.37
C TYR A 166 -36.52 6.76 36.44
N VAL A 167 -37.26 7.85 36.69
CA VAL A 167 -37.11 9.13 36.00
C VAL A 167 -36.51 10.12 36.99
N ILE A 168 -35.21 10.37 36.86
CA ILE A 168 -34.45 11.27 37.72
C ILE A 168 -34.37 12.62 37.02
N SER A 169 -34.74 13.69 37.72
CA SER A 169 -34.70 15.05 37.21
C SER A 169 -33.98 15.99 38.17
N GLN A 170 -33.19 16.92 37.63
CA GLN A 170 -32.54 17.97 38.39
C GLN A 170 -32.91 19.34 37.80
N ARG A 171 -33.55 20.17 38.61
CA ARG A 171 -33.93 21.55 38.27
C ARG A 171 -33.01 22.53 39.01
N GLY A 172 -31.99 23.04 38.31
CA GLY A 172 -31.04 24.00 38.87
C GLY A 172 -30.24 23.42 40.06
N VAL A 173 -30.19 24.16 41.18
CA VAL A 173 -29.41 23.81 42.39
C VAL A 173 -30.23 22.96 43.39
N ASN A 174 -31.45 22.56 43.04
CA ASN A 174 -32.27 21.72 43.90
C ASN A 174 -31.75 20.27 43.92
N PRO A 175 -32.01 19.52 45.02
CA PRO A 175 -31.71 18.09 45.04
C PRO A 175 -32.44 17.37 43.88
N PRO A 176 -31.84 16.33 43.28
CA PRO A 176 -32.50 15.54 42.25
C PRO A 176 -33.81 14.94 42.77
N GLN A 177 -34.86 15.00 41.96
CA GLN A 177 -36.13 14.33 42.21
C GLN A 177 -36.22 13.06 41.38
N THR A 178 -36.64 11.96 41.99
CA THR A 178 -36.79 10.67 41.32
C THR A 178 -38.26 10.26 41.33
N ASP A 179 -38.85 10.13 40.15
CA ASP A 179 -40.12 9.44 39.98
C ASP A 179 -39.86 7.96 39.67
N THR A 180 -40.76 7.07 40.12
CA THR A 180 -40.63 5.63 39.98
C THR A 180 -41.88 5.06 39.35
N VAL A 181 -41.73 4.40 38.21
CA VAL A 181 -42.83 3.83 37.43
C VAL A 181 -42.60 2.34 37.26
N ILE A 182 -43.57 1.51 37.66
CA ILE A 182 -43.60 0.08 37.33
C ILE A 182 -44.13 -0.06 35.90
N LEU A 183 -43.56 -0.96 35.09
CA LEU A 183 -44.02 -1.15 33.72
C LEU A 183 -45.50 -1.62 33.68
N HIS A 184 -46.33 -0.88 32.96
CA HIS A 184 -47.76 -1.13 32.78
C HIS A 184 -48.23 -0.56 31.45
N LYS A 185 -49.45 -0.91 31.02
CA LYS A 185 -50.11 -0.29 29.85
C LYS A 185 -50.32 1.20 30.07
N PHE A 186 -50.23 2.00 29.02
CA PHE A 186 -50.38 3.45 29.12
C PHE A 186 -51.68 3.86 29.84
N ASN A 187 -51.55 4.63 30.91
CA ASN A 187 -52.67 5.12 31.69
C ASN A 187 -52.70 6.66 31.69
N GLY A 188 -53.58 7.21 30.84
CA GLY A 188 -53.81 8.65 30.72
C GLY A 188 -54.46 9.34 31.92
N PHE A 189 -54.97 8.58 32.90
CA PHE A 189 -55.66 9.11 34.07
C PHE A 189 -54.75 9.31 35.29
N LEU A 190 -53.48 8.92 35.21
CA LEU A 190 -52.50 9.17 36.26
C LEU A 190 -52.17 10.67 36.35
N VAL A 191 -51.74 11.11 37.53
CA VAL A 191 -51.20 12.47 37.74
C VAL A 191 -50.03 12.74 36.79
N THR A 192 -49.21 11.71 36.56
CA THR A 192 -48.15 11.69 35.55
C THR A 192 -48.46 10.54 34.57
N PRO A 193 -49.17 10.81 33.45
CA PRO A 193 -49.52 9.78 32.49
C PRO A 193 -48.29 9.01 32.01
N SER A 194 -48.29 7.69 32.14
CA SER A 194 -47.18 6.85 31.74
C SER A 194 -47.61 5.44 31.37
N GLY A 195 -46.71 4.69 30.72
CA GLY A 195 -46.90 3.28 30.36
C GLY A 195 -46.69 2.99 28.88
N LEU A 196 -46.90 1.72 28.50
CA LEU A 196 -46.73 1.19 27.16
C LEU A 196 -47.83 1.69 26.22
N LEU A 197 -47.45 2.38 25.14
CA LEU A 197 -48.33 2.97 24.13
C LEU A 197 -48.84 1.95 23.11
N ASP A 198 -48.00 0.96 22.79
CA ASP A 198 -48.25 -0.03 21.76
C ASP A 198 -48.51 -1.41 22.39
N GLY A 199 -49.05 -2.35 21.62
CA GLY A 199 -49.28 -3.73 22.08
C GLY A 199 -50.66 -3.99 22.70
N THR A 200 -51.03 -5.27 22.76
CA THR A 200 -52.28 -5.74 23.39
C THR A 200 -52.07 -6.27 24.80
N ASP A 201 -50.84 -6.48 25.23
CA ASP A 201 -50.48 -6.96 26.55
C ASP A 201 -49.68 -5.90 27.34
N SER A 202 -49.06 -6.29 28.44
CA SER A 202 -48.25 -5.41 29.31
C SER A 202 -46.77 -5.78 29.28
N VAL A 203 -46.36 -6.60 28.32
CA VAL A 203 -44.95 -6.92 28.06
C VAL A 203 -44.43 -5.85 27.11
N TRP A 204 -43.24 -5.32 27.35
CA TRP A 204 -42.64 -4.34 26.45
C TRP A 204 -41.68 -5.06 25.52
N ASP A 205 -42.15 -5.30 24.30
CA ASP A 205 -41.47 -6.04 23.24
C ASP A 205 -40.71 -5.13 22.26
N ILE A 206 -39.87 -5.74 21.42
CA ILE A 206 -39.09 -5.04 20.39
C ILE A 206 -40.04 -4.31 19.42
N GLY A 207 -39.77 -3.02 19.21
CA GLY A 207 -40.54 -2.13 18.35
C GLY A 207 -41.64 -1.35 19.08
N GLU A 208 -41.98 -1.72 20.31
CA GLU A 208 -43.02 -1.03 21.08
C GLU A 208 -42.47 0.17 21.85
N ARG A 209 -43.36 1.14 22.10
CA ARG A 209 -43.01 2.40 22.75
C ARG A 209 -43.62 2.51 24.13
N TRP A 210 -42.83 2.96 25.08
CA TRP A 210 -43.27 3.40 26.40
C TRP A 210 -43.23 4.93 26.47
N ALA A 211 -44.23 5.53 27.11
CA ALA A 211 -44.30 6.98 27.27
C ALA A 211 -44.39 7.41 28.73
N TYR A 212 -43.92 8.62 28.99
CA TYR A 212 -44.04 9.33 30.25
C TYR A 212 -44.27 10.82 29.98
N GLN A 213 -45.39 11.33 30.47
CA GLN A 213 -45.80 12.71 30.29
C GLN A 213 -45.81 13.42 31.64
N SER A 214 -44.98 14.45 31.75
CA SER A 214 -44.99 15.35 32.90
C SER A 214 -45.57 16.69 32.48
N THR A 215 -46.72 17.06 33.04
CA THR A 215 -47.44 18.31 32.71
C THR A 215 -47.77 19.11 33.96
N GLY A 216 -48.09 20.40 33.79
CA GLY A 216 -48.57 21.28 34.84
C GLY A 216 -47.53 22.27 35.38
N ALA A 217 -47.90 22.99 36.45
CA ALA A 217 -47.09 24.06 37.06
C ALA A 217 -45.78 23.54 37.69
N THR A 218 -45.75 22.28 38.12
CA THR A 218 -44.58 21.57 38.66
C THR A 218 -44.00 20.54 37.69
N GLY A 219 -44.54 20.43 36.48
CA GLY A 219 -44.10 19.44 35.48
C GLY A 219 -42.66 19.67 35.05
N LEU A 220 -42.01 18.62 34.55
CA LEU A 220 -40.67 18.68 33.97
C LEU A 220 -40.64 19.62 32.75
N ARG A 221 -39.47 20.18 32.47
CA ARG A 221 -39.22 21.04 31.30
C ARG A 221 -38.09 20.47 30.45
N SER A 222 -38.10 20.80 29.17
CA SER A 222 -37.06 20.44 28.20
C SER A 222 -35.68 21.01 28.56
N SER A 223 -35.64 22.01 29.44
CA SER A 223 -34.42 22.57 30.02
C SER A 223 -33.89 21.84 31.26
N ASP A 224 -34.69 20.96 31.89
CA ASP A 224 -34.28 20.24 33.11
C ASP A 224 -33.31 19.10 32.74
N GLN A 225 -32.35 18.79 33.63
CA GLN A 225 -31.48 17.63 33.44
C GLN A 225 -32.25 16.36 33.82
N ILE A 226 -32.63 15.54 32.84
CA ILE A 226 -33.43 14.34 33.05
C ILE A 226 -32.62 13.10 32.64
N THR A 227 -32.55 12.12 33.54
CA THR A 227 -31.93 10.80 33.32
C THR A 227 -32.95 9.71 33.59
N ILE A 228 -33.06 8.74 32.69
CA ILE A 228 -33.91 7.56 32.89
C ILE A 228 -33.06 6.33 33.11
N ILE A 229 -33.47 5.50 34.05
CA ILE A 229 -32.85 4.21 34.37
C ILE A 229 -33.95 3.14 34.35
N ILE A 230 -33.73 2.07 33.59
CA ILE A 230 -34.62 0.90 33.54
C ILE A 230 -33.93 -0.24 34.28
N VAL A 231 -34.62 -0.85 35.23
CA VAL A 231 -34.08 -1.88 36.13
C VAL A 231 -34.99 -3.09 36.13
N ASP A 232 -34.41 -4.29 36.03
CA ASP A 232 -35.09 -5.53 36.41
C ASP A 232 -34.79 -5.77 37.90
N HIS A 233 -35.80 -5.56 38.75
CA HIS A 233 -35.60 -5.66 40.19
C HIS A 233 -35.51 -7.11 40.69
N LEU A 234 -36.06 -8.09 39.96
CA LEU A 234 -35.91 -9.50 40.33
C LEU A 234 -34.51 -10.00 40.01
N LYS A 235 -33.95 -9.60 38.87
CA LYS A 235 -32.56 -9.91 38.49
C LYS A 235 -31.55 -8.97 39.19
N SER A 236 -32.01 -7.88 39.80
CA SER A 236 -31.18 -6.83 40.42
C SER A 236 -30.14 -6.23 39.46
N VAL A 237 -30.55 -6.00 38.21
CA VAL A 237 -29.67 -5.50 37.13
C VAL A 237 -30.29 -4.27 36.49
N VAL A 238 -29.44 -3.27 36.21
CA VAL A 238 -29.81 -2.13 35.36
C VAL A 238 -29.79 -2.60 33.90
N LEU A 239 -30.95 -2.57 33.27
CA LEU A 239 -31.16 -2.98 31.88
C LEU A 239 -30.74 -1.88 30.90
N TRP A 240 -31.02 -0.63 31.24
CA TRP A 240 -30.70 0.54 30.42
C TRP A 240 -30.59 1.83 31.26
N THR A 241 -29.75 2.78 30.81
CA THR A 241 -29.66 4.13 31.40
C THR A 241 -29.31 5.16 30.33
N GLY A 242 -29.96 6.31 30.34
CA GLY A 242 -29.67 7.39 29.39
C GLY A 242 -30.31 8.73 29.76
N PRO A 243 -29.66 9.86 29.41
CA PRO A 243 -30.24 11.20 29.55
C PRO A 243 -31.29 11.51 28.47
N MET A 244 -32.35 12.26 28.81
CA MET A 244 -33.47 12.60 27.89
C MET A 244 -33.25 13.85 27.03
N ASN A 245 -32.05 14.42 27.16
CA ASN A 245 -31.44 15.52 26.41
C ASN A 245 -31.51 16.95 27.02
N ALA A 246 -30.41 17.68 26.81
CA ALA A 246 -30.19 19.08 27.16
C ALA A 246 -30.98 20.05 26.25
N PRO A 247 -31.32 21.27 26.74
CA PRO A 247 -32.12 22.26 26.01
C PRO A 247 -31.56 22.61 24.63
N ALA A 248 -32.44 22.92 23.66
CA ALA A 248 -32.03 23.40 22.34
C ALA A 248 -31.14 24.65 22.45
N GLY A 249 -30.00 24.63 21.78
CA GLY A 249 -28.94 25.65 21.86
C GLY A 249 -27.93 25.39 22.98
N THR A 250 -27.81 24.14 23.47
CA THR A 250 -26.77 23.77 24.46
C THR A 250 -25.89 22.62 24.01
N ARG A 251 -26.17 22.01 22.85
CA ARG A 251 -25.37 20.89 22.36
C ARG A 251 -24.28 21.43 21.46
N PRO A 252 -23.00 21.14 21.75
CA PRO A 252 -21.95 21.58 20.87
C PRO A 252 -22.02 20.83 19.53
N PRO A 253 -21.49 21.40 18.44
CA PRO A 253 -21.49 20.75 17.13
C PRO A 253 -20.83 19.36 17.17
N VAL A 254 -21.23 18.44 16.30
CA VAL A 254 -20.67 17.07 16.27
C VAL A 254 -19.95 16.81 14.96
N PHE A 255 -18.72 16.31 15.05
CA PHE A 255 -18.01 15.76 13.90
C PHE A 255 -18.56 14.35 13.60
N VAL A 256 -19.33 14.24 12.52
CA VAL A 256 -19.92 12.98 12.05
C VAL A 256 -18.85 12.10 11.42
N ASP A 257 -18.03 12.70 10.55
CA ASP A 257 -16.97 12.00 9.85
C ASP A 257 -15.76 12.91 9.61
N LYS A 258 -14.60 12.31 9.41
CA LYS A 258 -13.32 12.98 9.18
C LYS A 258 -12.39 12.06 8.42
N TRP A 259 -11.84 12.55 7.33
CA TRP A 259 -10.91 11.78 6.50
C TRP A 259 -9.89 12.69 5.82
N THR A 260 -8.84 12.06 5.33
CA THR A 260 -7.83 12.71 4.50
C THR A 260 -7.78 12.02 3.16
N ASP A 261 -7.45 12.77 2.13
CA ASP A 261 -7.36 12.29 0.76
C ASP A 261 -6.06 12.77 0.12
N GLY A 262 -5.35 11.87 -0.55
CA GLY A 262 -4.17 12.20 -1.34
C GLY A 262 -4.50 12.80 -2.72
N VAL A 263 -5.67 12.49 -3.30
CA VAL A 263 -5.95 12.79 -4.71
C VAL A 263 -7.40 13.20 -4.93
N LEU A 264 -7.63 14.51 -5.05
CA LEU A 264 -8.97 15.08 -5.28
C LEU A 264 -9.65 14.70 -6.60
N SER A 265 -8.94 14.13 -7.58
CA SER A 265 -9.49 13.82 -8.90
C SER A 265 -10.22 12.47 -8.96
N THR A 266 -10.16 11.67 -7.90
CA THR A 266 -10.86 10.39 -7.80
C THR A 266 -12.12 10.55 -6.93
N ASP A 267 -13.04 9.59 -7.06
CA ASP A 267 -14.24 9.54 -6.21
C ASP A 267 -14.04 8.64 -4.97
N ALA A 268 -12.87 8.00 -4.85
CA ALA A 268 -12.50 7.18 -3.71
C ALA A 268 -11.57 7.95 -2.76
N ILE A 269 -11.60 7.63 -1.47
CA ILE A 269 -10.64 8.20 -0.51
C ILE A 269 -9.28 7.56 -0.77
N ASP A 270 -8.35 8.31 -1.36
CA ASP A 270 -7.01 7.82 -1.66
C ASP A 270 -6.06 8.00 -0.46
N PRO A 271 -5.13 7.04 -0.24
CA PRO A 271 -4.19 7.12 0.87
C PRO A 271 -3.27 8.34 0.73
N VAL A 272 -3.03 9.04 1.84
CA VAL A 272 -2.11 10.17 1.88
C VAL A 272 -0.68 9.67 1.75
N GLN A 273 0.02 10.17 0.74
CA GLN A 273 1.38 9.75 0.41
C GLN A 273 2.40 10.76 0.90
N ALA A 274 3.53 10.29 1.43
CA ALA A 274 4.59 11.22 1.76
C ALA A 274 5.13 11.92 0.51
N THR A 275 5.63 13.14 0.69
CA THR A 275 6.14 14.08 -0.31
C THR A 275 5.13 14.59 -1.33
N GLN A 276 3.90 14.08 -1.30
CA GLN A 276 2.77 14.60 -2.08
C GLN A 276 1.92 15.52 -1.20
N GLY A 277 1.15 16.42 -1.82
CA GLY A 277 0.17 17.19 -1.08
C GLY A 277 -0.99 16.32 -0.61
N PHE A 278 -1.78 16.83 0.33
CA PHE A 278 -2.97 16.15 0.80
C PHE A 278 -4.12 17.12 1.11
N TYR A 279 -5.29 16.56 1.28
CA TYR A 279 -6.53 17.27 1.59
C TYR A 279 -7.16 16.66 2.84
N LEU A 280 -7.77 17.50 3.66
CA LEU A 280 -8.43 17.14 4.90
C LEU A 280 -9.90 17.55 4.80
N PHE A 281 -10.77 16.64 5.21
CA PHE A 281 -12.22 16.83 5.20
C PHE A 281 -12.81 16.50 6.56
N ALA A 282 -13.85 17.24 6.92
CA ALA A 282 -14.62 17.01 8.12
C ALA A 282 -16.11 17.27 7.83
N LYS A 283 -16.95 16.26 8.08
CA LYS A 283 -18.41 16.40 8.02
C LYS A 283 -18.94 16.75 9.40
N LEU A 284 -19.61 17.89 9.50
CA LEU A 284 -20.18 18.36 10.75
C LEU A 284 -21.70 18.32 10.70
N THR A 285 -22.30 17.97 11.83
CA THR A 285 -23.72 18.23 12.07
C THR A 285 -23.85 18.93 13.39
N ASP A 286 -24.76 19.88 13.45
CA ASP A 286 -25.12 20.52 14.69
C ASP A 286 -26.59 20.18 14.99
N PRO A 287 -26.88 19.47 16.09
CA PRO A 287 -28.24 19.08 16.46
C PRO A 287 -29.20 20.26 16.56
N ASP A 288 -28.69 21.43 16.95
CA ASP A 288 -29.47 22.64 17.19
C ASP A 288 -29.50 23.58 15.97
N ASN A 289 -28.75 23.22 14.92
CA ASN A 289 -28.69 23.89 13.61
C ASN A 289 -28.25 25.37 13.66
N ASP A 290 -27.38 25.72 14.60
CA ASP A 290 -26.77 27.04 14.78
C ASP A 290 -25.22 27.03 14.74
N LEU A 291 -24.64 26.07 14.02
CA LEU A 291 -23.21 26.01 13.70
C LEU A 291 -22.68 27.34 13.13
N ASN A 292 -21.61 27.87 13.74
CA ASN A 292 -20.85 28.96 13.14
C ASN A 292 -19.89 28.39 12.08
N VAL A 293 -20.23 28.51 10.80
CA VAL A 293 -19.42 27.98 9.69
C VAL A 293 -17.98 28.52 9.64
N ASN A 294 -17.70 29.68 10.27
CA ASN A 294 -16.36 30.25 10.32
C ASN A 294 -15.50 29.73 11.48
N SER A 295 -16.05 28.88 12.36
CA SER A 295 -15.38 28.41 13.57
C SER A 295 -14.71 27.04 13.42
N VAL A 296 -14.74 26.45 12.22
CA VAL A 296 -14.19 25.11 11.96
C VAL A 296 -12.71 25.23 11.62
N PHE A 297 -11.85 24.69 12.49
CA PHE A 297 -10.40 24.73 12.32
C PHE A 297 -9.78 23.33 12.44
N ALA A 298 -8.66 23.15 11.74
CA ALA A 298 -7.77 22.01 11.86
C ALA A 298 -6.36 22.47 12.22
N THR A 299 -5.76 21.82 13.22
CA THR A 299 -4.37 22.04 13.62
C THR A 299 -3.58 20.76 13.35
N ILE A 300 -2.65 20.83 12.40
CA ILE A 300 -1.80 19.70 12.01
C ILE A 300 -0.59 19.69 12.95
N THR A 301 -0.58 18.80 13.96
CA THR A 301 0.45 18.84 15.01
C THR A 301 1.84 18.51 14.50
N ALA A 302 1.97 17.92 13.31
CA ALA A 302 3.27 17.67 12.67
C ALA A 302 4.06 18.97 12.37
N TRP A 303 3.38 20.11 12.33
CA TRP A 303 4.02 21.43 12.21
C TRP A 303 4.49 22.01 13.55
N TYR A 304 4.17 21.40 14.71
CA TYR A 304 4.61 21.93 16.00
C TYR A 304 6.14 22.00 16.10
N GLY A 305 6.63 23.10 16.68
CA GLY A 305 8.07 23.37 16.77
C GLY A 305 8.74 23.80 15.47
N SER A 306 8.03 23.84 14.34
CA SER A 306 8.59 24.30 13.05
C SER A 306 8.79 25.81 12.94
N GLY A 307 8.12 26.61 13.79
CA GLY A 307 8.10 28.07 13.70
C GLY A 307 7.27 28.63 12.53
N THR A 308 6.59 27.79 11.76
CA THR A 308 5.76 28.20 10.62
C THR A 308 4.34 28.57 11.06
N SER A 309 3.63 29.37 10.25
CA SER A 309 2.21 29.68 10.46
C SER A 309 1.31 28.44 10.37
N CYS A 310 1.79 27.34 9.80
CA CYS A 310 1.08 26.07 9.70
C CYS A 310 0.97 25.33 11.04
N ALA A 311 1.75 25.72 12.04
CA ALA A 311 1.62 25.22 13.41
C ALA A 311 0.39 25.80 14.15
N ALA A 312 -0.19 26.89 13.65
CA ALA A 312 -1.40 27.49 14.19
C ALA A 312 -2.67 26.84 13.58
N PRO A 313 -3.86 26.98 14.23
CA PRO A 313 -5.12 26.48 13.68
C PRO A 313 -5.40 27.04 12.28
N GLN A 314 -5.67 26.16 11.32
CA GLN A 314 -6.01 26.49 9.93
C GLN A 314 -7.52 26.39 9.73
N GLN A 315 -8.14 27.44 9.20
CA GLN A 315 -9.58 27.44 8.97
C GLN A 315 -9.95 26.49 7.82
N MET A 316 -10.96 25.65 8.05
CA MET A 316 -11.57 24.81 7.02
C MET A 316 -12.75 25.53 6.37
N LYS A 317 -13.04 25.24 5.09
CA LYS A 317 -14.05 25.98 4.30
C LYS A 317 -15.10 25.05 3.71
N ASP A 318 -16.34 25.54 3.72
CA ASP A 318 -17.52 24.97 3.06
C ASP A 318 -18.13 26.09 2.18
N ASN A 319 -17.50 26.37 1.04
CA ASN A 319 -17.77 27.51 0.17
C ASN A 319 -17.82 27.18 -1.34
N GLY A 320 -17.75 25.90 -1.71
CA GLY A 320 -17.71 25.42 -3.09
C GLY A 320 -16.45 25.77 -3.86
N VAL A 321 -15.38 26.19 -3.18
CA VAL A 321 -14.08 26.48 -3.79
C VAL A 321 -13.09 25.40 -3.41
N SER A 322 -12.42 24.83 -4.42
CA SER A 322 -11.40 23.78 -4.25
C SER A 322 -10.49 24.05 -3.04
N PRO A 323 -10.34 23.08 -2.11
CA PRO A 323 -10.71 21.67 -2.26
C PRO A 323 -12.17 21.31 -1.97
N ASP A 324 -13.01 22.28 -1.61
CA ASP A 324 -14.44 22.04 -1.41
C ASP A 324 -15.16 21.88 -2.75
N ARG A 325 -15.99 20.83 -2.86
CA ARG A 325 -16.73 20.49 -4.09
C ARG A 325 -18.11 21.14 -4.12
N ILE A 326 -18.80 21.28 -2.99
CA ILE A 326 -20.21 21.71 -2.93
C ILE A 326 -20.40 22.64 -1.74
N ALA A 327 -20.78 23.89 -2.00
CA ALA A 327 -21.04 24.85 -0.92
C ALA A 327 -22.30 24.48 -0.11
N GLY A 328 -22.19 24.56 1.22
CA GLY A 328 -23.27 24.41 2.18
C GLY A 328 -23.69 22.97 2.46
N ASP A 329 -22.89 21.98 2.09
CA ASP A 329 -23.19 20.56 2.33
C ASP A 329 -22.72 20.05 3.71
N ARG A 330 -22.14 20.96 4.51
CA ARG A 330 -21.55 20.71 5.85
C ARG A 330 -20.29 19.85 5.82
N ILE A 331 -19.64 19.73 4.66
CA ILE A 331 -18.32 19.13 4.51
C ILE A 331 -17.30 20.25 4.41
N PHE A 332 -16.58 20.47 5.51
CA PHE A 332 -15.53 21.46 5.56
C PHE A 332 -14.22 20.85 5.05
N SER A 333 -13.50 21.61 4.24
CA SER A 333 -12.28 21.15 3.58
C SER A 333 -11.09 22.06 3.85
N LEU A 334 -9.89 21.47 3.87
CA LEU A 334 -8.61 22.15 3.98
C LEU A 334 -7.58 21.42 3.12
N GLY A 335 -6.89 22.14 2.23
CA GLY A 335 -5.96 21.50 1.30
C GLY A 335 -5.50 22.44 0.19
N GLY A 336 -4.45 22.06 -0.54
CA GLY A 336 -3.91 22.86 -1.65
C GLY A 336 -3.27 24.19 -1.23
N ASN A 337 -3.02 24.40 0.08
CA ASN A 337 -2.40 25.61 0.62
C ASN A 337 -0.96 25.33 1.10
N ALA A 338 -0.25 26.34 1.62
CA ALA A 338 1.13 26.19 2.04
C ALA A 338 1.39 25.10 3.10
N CYS A 339 0.37 24.69 3.86
CA CYS A 339 0.48 23.74 4.97
C CYS A 339 0.25 22.29 4.57
N THR A 340 -0.32 22.06 3.39
CA THR A 340 -0.71 20.73 2.89
C THR A 340 -0.34 20.50 1.43
N LYS A 341 0.21 21.50 0.73
CA LYS A 341 0.74 21.36 -0.64
C LYS A 341 2.05 20.57 -0.65
N PRO A 342 2.41 19.93 -1.80
CA PRO A 342 3.72 19.29 -1.94
C PRO A 342 4.86 20.27 -1.61
N PRO A 343 5.93 19.84 -0.92
CA PRO A 343 6.35 18.45 -0.70
C PRO A 343 5.94 17.85 0.67
N TYR A 344 4.83 18.30 1.28
CA TYR A 344 4.36 17.79 2.57
C TYR A 344 3.04 17.04 2.41
N PRO A 345 2.85 15.90 3.08
CA PRO A 345 3.46 15.52 4.36
C PRO A 345 4.71 14.65 4.22
N ALA A 346 5.54 14.55 5.26
CA ALA A 346 6.66 13.60 5.29
C ALA A 346 6.24 12.24 5.89
N LEU A 347 6.98 11.16 5.62
CA LEU A 347 6.72 9.84 6.24
C LEU A 347 6.76 9.89 7.77
N SER A 348 7.56 10.79 8.35
CA SER A 348 7.62 11.01 9.80
C SER A 348 6.35 11.62 10.38
N TRP A 349 5.41 12.08 9.54
CA TRP A 349 4.10 12.56 9.96
C TRP A 349 3.07 11.44 10.08
N ALA A 350 3.41 10.20 9.66
CA ALA A 350 2.56 9.05 9.92
C ALA A 350 2.35 8.89 11.43
N GLY A 351 1.09 8.74 11.86
CA GLY A 351 0.72 8.71 13.27
C GLY A 351 0.63 10.08 13.94
N SER A 352 0.93 11.18 13.22
CA SER A 352 0.72 12.54 13.74
C SER A 352 -0.77 12.82 13.92
N ILE A 353 -1.09 13.71 14.85
CA ILE A 353 -2.46 14.03 15.20
C ILE A 353 -2.88 15.30 14.46
N ILE A 354 -4.08 15.30 13.91
CA ILE A 354 -4.76 16.50 13.46
C ILE A 354 -5.86 16.79 14.48
N LEU A 355 -5.75 17.92 15.16
CA LEU A 355 -6.75 18.38 16.11
C LEU A 355 -7.78 19.22 15.36
N LEU A 356 -9.05 18.85 15.50
CA LEU A 356 -10.17 19.52 14.87
C LEU A 356 -11.00 20.19 15.94
N ASN A 357 -11.45 21.42 15.71
CA ASN A 357 -12.35 22.12 16.60
C ASN A 357 -13.43 22.88 15.83
N ALA A 358 -14.61 22.96 16.42
CA ALA A 358 -15.74 23.73 15.90
C ALA A 358 -16.55 24.31 17.05
N THR A 359 -17.17 25.46 16.80
CA THR A 359 -17.99 26.20 17.76
C THR A 359 -19.33 26.58 17.14
N ASP A 360 -20.41 26.51 17.89
CA ASP A 360 -21.70 27.05 17.47
C ASP A 360 -21.76 28.59 17.62
N LEU A 361 -22.89 29.21 17.31
CA LEU A 361 -23.14 30.65 17.52
C LEU A 361 -23.37 31.03 18.99
N LYS A 362 -23.52 30.06 19.90
CA LYS A 362 -23.70 30.26 21.34
C LYS A 362 -22.40 30.09 22.15
N GLY A 363 -21.31 29.69 21.49
CA GLY A 363 -19.99 29.53 22.09
C GLY A 363 -19.68 28.12 22.57
N HIS A 364 -20.54 27.11 22.34
CA HIS A 364 -20.25 25.74 22.70
C HIS A 364 -19.30 25.11 21.68
N GLN A 365 -18.28 24.43 22.20
CA GLN A 365 -17.17 23.92 21.41
C GLN A 365 -17.14 22.39 21.43
N THR A 366 -16.82 21.81 20.28
CA THR A 366 -16.42 20.41 20.18
C THR A 366 -15.01 20.33 19.63
N THR A 367 -14.25 19.39 20.17
CA THR A 367 -12.94 19.03 19.64
C THR A 367 -12.91 17.54 19.31
N THR A 368 -12.17 17.18 18.28
CA THR A 368 -11.88 15.79 17.95
C THR A 368 -10.48 15.66 17.37
N ARG A 369 -10.06 14.42 17.13
CA ARG A 369 -8.75 14.14 16.55
C ARG A 369 -8.86 13.16 15.38
N LEU A 370 -8.08 13.42 14.34
CA LEU A 370 -7.79 12.46 13.29
C LEU A 370 -6.31 12.05 13.42
N VAL A 371 -6.01 10.77 13.24
CA VAL A 371 -4.61 10.32 13.11
C VAL A 371 -4.29 10.31 11.64
N LEU A 372 -3.27 11.06 11.24
CA LEU A 372 -2.81 11.09 9.88
C LEU A 372 -2.08 9.78 9.58
N ASP A 373 -2.60 8.99 8.66
CA ASP A 373 -1.88 7.87 8.08
C ASP A 373 -1.15 8.37 6.84
N VAL A 374 0.18 8.33 6.88
CA VAL A 374 1.01 8.69 5.73
C VAL A 374 1.68 7.42 5.26
N VAL A 375 1.25 6.91 4.13
CA VAL A 375 1.94 5.80 3.51
C VAL A 375 3.20 6.31 2.83
N ALA A 376 4.19 5.43 2.71
CA ALA A 376 5.26 5.70 1.77
C ALA A 376 4.61 6.01 0.43
N PRO A 377 5.06 7.06 -0.29
CA PRO A 377 4.55 7.32 -1.61
C PRO A 377 4.57 6.00 -2.35
N LEU A 378 3.43 5.64 -2.96
CA LEU A 378 3.30 4.46 -3.80
C LEU A 378 4.03 4.78 -5.12
N ILE A 379 5.32 5.13 -4.99
CA ILE A 379 6.31 5.44 -6.00
C ILE A 379 5.85 6.57 -6.93
N GLY A 380 6.59 7.67 -6.96
CA GLY A 380 6.43 8.72 -7.96
C GLY A 380 5.42 9.82 -7.61
N GLY A 381 5.68 10.57 -6.54
CA GLY A 381 5.32 11.99 -6.51
C GLY A 381 6.33 12.76 -7.36
N GLY A 382 5.87 13.52 -8.34
CA GLY A 382 6.70 14.39 -9.17
C GLY A 382 7.50 15.36 -8.32
N GLY A 383 8.76 15.04 -8.06
CA GLY A 383 9.65 15.81 -7.22
C GLY A 383 10.88 15.00 -6.81
N ASN A 384 11.90 14.99 -7.67
CA ASN A 384 13.33 14.84 -7.35
C ASN A 384 13.83 13.81 -6.31
N GLY A 385 13.11 12.71 -6.01
CA GLY A 385 13.60 11.79 -4.97
C GLY A 385 13.16 10.33 -4.98
N GLY A 386 12.34 9.86 -5.93
CA GLY A 386 11.86 8.48 -5.94
C GLY A 386 12.64 7.60 -6.91
N THR A 387 13.46 6.67 -6.41
CA THR A 387 14.07 5.60 -7.22
C THR A 387 13.08 4.44 -7.39
N ILE A 388 12.90 3.90 -8.61
CA ILE A 388 12.16 2.65 -8.85
C ILE A 388 12.74 1.52 -7.96
N PRO A 389 11.94 0.87 -7.08
CA PRO A 389 12.41 -0.16 -6.14
C PRO A 389 13.12 -1.34 -6.81
N SER A 390 14.21 -1.84 -6.20
CA SER A 390 15.05 -2.95 -6.71
C SER A 390 14.26 -4.23 -7.00
N GLN A 391 13.13 -4.43 -6.34
CA GLN A 391 12.27 -5.62 -6.43
C GLN A 391 11.42 -5.68 -7.70
N LEU A 392 11.28 -4.55 -8.40
CA LEU A 392 10.55 -4.46 -9.66
C LEU A 392 11.47 -4.63 -10.89
N TRP A 393 12.76 -4.81 -10.65
CA TRP A 393 13.75 -5.06 -11.69
C TRP A 393 13.80 -6.55 -12.01
N GLN A 394 13.50 -6.91 -13.26
CA GLN A 394 13.81 -8.24 -13.78
C GLN A 394 15.23 -8.22 -14.36
N TYR A 395 16.15 -8.89 -13.68
CA TYR A 395 17.54 -9.02 -14.10
C TYR A 395 17.66 -10.14 -15.14
N ILE A 396 17.55 -9.78 -16.42
CA ILE A 396 17.69 -10.75 -17.53
C ILE A 396 18.67 -10.18 -18.56
N GLY A 397 19.84 -10.81 -18.69
CA GLY A 397 20.87 -10.47 -19.69
C GLY A 397 22.10 -9.71 -19.15
N TYR A 398 23.01 -9.35 -20.07
CA TYR A 398 24.30 -8.70 -19.76
C TYR A 398 24.15 -7.20 -19.47
N VAL A 399 23.40 -6.48 -20.30
CA VAL A 399 23.13 -5.05 -20.08
C VAL A 399 21.94 -4.92 -19.14
N GLN A 400 22.11 -4.17 -18.07
CA GLN A 400 21.10 -4.03 -17.03
C GLN A 400 20.95 -2.58 -16.62
N ILE A 401 19.72 -2.15 -16.42
CA ILE A 401 19.43 -0.83 -15.90
C ILE A 401 19.77 -0.80 -14.41
N ARG A 402 20.44 0.25 -13.95
CA ARG A 402 20.71 0.39 -12.52
C ARG A 402 19.42 0.72 -11.79
N THR A 403 19.20 0.04 -10.67
CA THR A 403 18.01 0.23 -9.84
C THR A 403 17.80 1.72 -9.53
N GLY A 404 16.62 2.21 -9.87
CA GLY A 404 16.22 3.59 -9.61
C GLY A 404 16.77 4.65 -10.53
N GLU A 405 17.61 4.29 -11.50
CA GLU A 405 18.31 5.25 -12.35
C GLU A 405 17.68 5.35 -13.75
N VAL A 406 16.36 5.56 -13.77
CA VAL A 406 15.58 5.90 -14.97
C VAL A 406 14.81 7.17 -14.72
N TRP A 407 14.92 8.17 -15.59
CA TRP A 407 14.18 9.42 -15.44
C TRP A 407 13.83 10.00 -16.79
N VAL A 408 13.02 11.04 -16.79
CA VAL A 408 12.52 11.74 -17.96
C VAL A 408 12.82 13.22 -17.79
N SER A 409 13.21 13.86 -18.88
CA SER A 409 13.37 15.31 -18.97
C SER A 409 12.63 15.83 -20.21
N ASN A 410 12.62 17.14 -20.42
CA ASN A 410 12.21 17.69 -21.71
C ASN A 410 13.33 17.48 -22.74
N LEU A 411 12.97 17.39 -24.03
CA LEU A 411 13.88 17.11 -25.15
C LEU A 411 15.11 18.05 -25.27
N SER A 412 15.02 19.27 -24.74
CA SER A 412 16.08 20.28 -24.78
C SER A 412 16.76 20.53 -23.43
N THR A 413 16.40 19.79 -22.39
CA THR A 413 16.90 20.04 -21.03
C THR A 413 18.06 19.11 -20.65
N PRO A 414 19.10 19.63 -19.96
CA PRO A 414 20.23 18.82 -19.54
C PRO A 414 19.85 17.76 -18.49
N TYR A 415 20.73 16.75 -18.38
CA TYR A 415 20.69 15.53 -17.56
C TYR A 415 20.40 15.73 -16.05
N ASN A 416 20.38 16.96 -15.55
CA ASN A 416 20.22 17.31 -14.13
C ASN A 416 19.39 18.58 -13.91
N SER A 417 18.41 18.84 -14.78
CA SER A 417 17.53 20.00 -14.64
C SER A 417 16.46 19.79 -13.55
N PRO A 418 15.93 20.85 -12.92
CA PRO A 418 14.76 20.76 -12.02
C PRO A 418 13.52 20.14 -12.66
N SER A 419 13.50 20.00 -13.99
CA SER A 419 12.45 19.37 -14.78
C SER A 419 12.61 17.85 -14.97
N THR A 420 13.59 17.20 -14.32
CA THR A 420 13.70 15.73 -14.36
C THR A 420 12.69 15.04 -13.43
N TYR A 421 12.05 13.98 -13.90
CA TYR A 421 11.07 13.19 -13.12
C TYR A 421 11.11 11.70 -13.48
N GLN A 422 10.54 10.81 -12.65
CA GLN A 422 10.55 9.36 -12.91
C GLN A 422 9.30 8.90 -13.67
N PRO A 423 9.41 7.97 -14.63
CA PRO A 423 8.31 7.61 -15.54
C PRO A 423 7.24 6.66 -14.96
N TYR A 424 7.08 6.52 -13.64
CA TYR A 424 6.13 5.53 -13.08
C TYR A 424 4.69 6.04 -12.98
N ARG A 425 4.49 7.29 -12.55
CA ARG A 425 3.20 8.00 -12.60
C ARG A 425 3.44 9.42 -13.06
N VAL A 426 3.00 9.75 -14.27
CA VAL A 426 3.31 11.04 -14.90
C VAL A 426 2.06 11.65 -15.51
N THR A 427 1.89 12.96 -15.37
CA THR A 427 0.77 13.64 -16.04
C THR A 427 0.99 13.70 -17.55
N ARG A 428 -0.10 13.68 -18.31
CA ARG A 428 -0.04 13.94 -19.76
C ARG A 428 0.68 15.25 -20.09
N ALA A 429 0.49 16.29 -19.28
CA ALA A 429 1.11 17.60 -19.48
C ALA A 429 2.65 17.53 -19.37
N GLN A 430 3.18 16.71 -18.46
CA GLN A 430 4.62 16.53 -18.28
C GLN A 430 5.26 15.77 -19.44
N LEU A 431 4.61 14.72 -19.98
CA LEU A 431 5.17 13.95 -21.09
C LEU A 431 5.03 14.65 -22.45
N ASN A 432 3.94 15.40 -22.65
CA ASN A 432 3.66 16.08 -23.91
C ASN A 432 4.20 17.53 -23.97
N GLY A 433 4.63 18.10 -22.85
CA GLY A 433 5.12 19.48 -22.78
C GLY A 433 6.46 19.71 -23.49
N ASN A 434 6.73 20.96 -23.90
CA ASN A 434 8.03 21.44 -24.39
C ASN A 434 8.70 20.59 -25.49
N GLY A 435 7.92 20.06 -26.44
CA GLY A 435 8.44 19.26 -27.56
C GLY A 435 8.65 17.78 -27.24
N GLY A 436 8.47 17.37 -25.98
CA GLY A 436 8.37 15.96 -25.59
C GLY A 436 9.24 15.45 -24.46
N ALA A 437 8.85 14.29 -23.96
CA ALA A 437 9.62 13.46 -23.05
C ALA A 437 10.90 12.90 -23.70
N LEU A 438 12.03 13.15 -23.05
CA LEU A 438 13.32 12.50 -23.26
C LEU A 438 13.53 11.54 -22.09
N PHE A 439 13.49 10.24 -22.37
CA PHE A 439 13.74 9.20 -21.38
C PHE A 439 15.25 8.95 -21.25
N HIS A 440 15.70 8.76 -20.03
CA HIS A 440 17.08 8.47 -19.67
C HIS A 440 17.12 7.18 -18.88
N TYR A 441 18.00 6.29 -19.27
CA TYR A 441 18.16 4.97 -18.69
C TYR A 441 19.64 4.76 -18.39
N LYS A 442 20.01 4.81 -17.12
CA LYS A 442 21.39 4.53 -16.72
C LYS A 442 21.56 3.04 -16.60
N MET A 443 22.41 2.46 -17.43
CA MET A 443 22.63 1.02 -17.53
C MET A 443 24.09 0.66 -17.36
N VAL A 444 24.33 -0.58 -16.99
CA VAL A 444 25.64 -1.19 -16.76
C VAL A 444 25.70 -2.53 -17.48
N ASN A 445 26.88 -2.87 -18.00
CA ASN A 445 27.14 -4.19 -18.54
C ASN A 445 27.79 -5.08 -17.47
N HIS A 446 27.12 -6.18 -17.12
CA HIS A 446 27.61 -7.24 -16.25
C HIS A 446 28.20 -8.43 -17.05
N GLY A 447 28.20 -8.33 -18.38
CA GLY A 447 28.79 -9.32 -19.26
C GLY A 447 30.32 -9.26 -19.33
N ASN A 448 30.85 -10.00 -20.31
CA ASN A 448 32.28 -10.15 -20.54
C ASN A 448 32.73 -9.58 -21.91
N THR A 449 31.85 -8.91 -22.64
CA THR A 449 32.15 -8.24 -23.91
C THR A 449 31.61 -6.80 -23.87
N THR A 450 32.38 -5.82 -24.36
CA THR A 450 31.86 -4.46 -24.58
C THR A 450 30.75 -4.50 -25.63
N ILE A 451 29.60 -3.89 -25.35
CA ILE A 451 28.48 -3.82 -26.31
C ILE A 451 28.48 -2.45 -26.97
N PHE A 452 28.57 -2.42 -28.29
CA PHE A 452 28.46 -1.23 -29.13
C PHE A 452 27.01 -1.08 -29.57
N ILE A 453 26.42 0.10 -29.35
CA ILE A 453 25.03 0.38 -29.78
C ILE A 453 25.03 0.70 -31.28
N ASP A 454 24.06 0.22 -32.04
CA ASP A 454 23.98 0.39 -33.51
C ASP A 454 22.99 1.47 -33.97
N GLY A 455 22.30 2.13 -33.05
CA GLY A 455 21.28 3.16 -33.34
C GLY A 455 19.89 2.58 -33.62
N TRP A 456 19.72 1.26 -33.50
CA TRP A 456 18.43 0.55 -33.65
C TRP A 456 17.85 0.09 -32.33
N SER A 457 18.44 0.50 -31.22
CA SER A 457 17.86 0.28 -29.91
C SER A 457 16.54 1.08 -29.79
N GLU A 458 15.54 0.52 -29.13
CA GLU A 458 14.25 1.20 -28.90
C GLU A 458 13.68 0.95 -27.51
N ALA A 459 12.90 1.90 -27.02
CA ALA A 459 12.02 1.75 -25.87
C ALA A 459 10.57 1.71 -26.36
N PHE A 460 9.94 0.56 -26.19
CA PHE A 460 8.56 0.29 -26.55
C PHE A 460 7.65 0.44 -25.33
N PHE A 461 6.56 1.17 -25.46
CA PHE A 461 5.58 1.41 -24.41
C PHE A 461 4.23 0.84 -24.84
N GLN A 462 3.91 -0.36 -24.38
CA GLN A 462 2.68 -1.06 -24.72
C GLN A 462 1.55 -0.69 -23.78
N ASN A 463 0.40 -0.24 -24.30
CA ASN A 463 -0.77 -0.04 -23.46
C ASN A 463 -1.21 -1.39 -22.83
N THR A 464 -1.52 -1.40 -21.55
CA THR A 464 -1.99 -2.61 -20.84
C THR A 464 -3.38 -3.09 -21.27
N GLN A 465 -4.17 -2.21 -21.89
CA GLN A 465 -5.56 -2.47 -22.29
C GLN A 465 -5.74 -2.58 -23.81
N SER A 466 -4.68 -2.43 -24.61
CA SER A 466 -4.73 -2.60 -26.07
C SER A 466 -3.40 -3.04 -26.65
N SER A 467 -3.39 -3.54 -27.88
CA SER A 467 -2.13 -3.81 -28.61
C SER A 467 -1.45 -2.53 -29.13
N ALA A 468 -2.02 -1.35 -28.87
CA ALA A 468 -1.42 -0.08 -29.25
C ALA A 468 -0.27 0.28 -28.32
N GLY A 469 0.79 0.89 -28.86
CA GLY A 469 1.94 1.31 -28.09
C GLY A 469 2.63 2.53 -28.69
N ALA A 470 3.43 3.22 -27.86
CA ALA A 470 4.31 4.30 -28.28
C ALA A 470 5.74 3.77 -28.40
N VAL A 471 6.51 4.30 -29.36
CA VAL A 471 7.92 3.92 -29.56
C VAL A 471 8.79 5.16 -29.38
N ALA A 472 9.77 5.06 -28.50
CA ALA A 472 10.86 6.01 -28.38
C ALA A 472 12.14 5.34 -28.88
N PHE A 473 12.86 5.99 -29.79
CA PHE A 473 14.10 5.45 -30.31
C PHE A 473 15.25 5.86 -29.42
N ILE A 474 16.09 4.87 -29.12
CA ILE A 474 17.28 5.03 -28.30
C ILE A 474 18.39 5.45 -29.24
N VAL A 475 18.85 6.69 -29.08
CA VAL A 475 19.89 7.29 -29.91
C VAL A 475 19.48 7.39 -31.40
N ALA A 476 18.76 8.46 -31.76
CA ALA A 476 18.51 8.81 -33.16
C ALA A 476 19.72 9.54 -33.80
N PRO A 477 19.80 9.64 -35.14
CA PRO A 477 21.03 9.99 -35.85
C PRO A 477 21.53 11.38 -35.48
N CYS A 478 22.86 11.53 -35.34
CA CYS A 478 23.52 12.85 -35.22
C CYS A 478 23.25 13.78 -36.43
N SER A 479 22.56 13.31 -37.48
CA SER A 479 22.25 14.06 -38.69
C SER A 479 20.80 13.81 -39.14
N THR A 480 20.05 14.88 -39.38
CA THR A 480 18.71 14.83 -40.00
C THR A 480 18.75 14.46 -41.48
N ALA A 481 19.93 14.42 -42.11
CA ALA A 481 20.12 14.10 -43.52
C ALA A 481 20.21 12.59 -43.81
N ILE A 482 20.23 11.74 -42.79
CA ILE A 482 20.36 10.29 -42.94
C ILE A 482 19.13 9.60 -42.36
N THR A 483 18.39 8.86 -43.21
CA THR A 483 17.09 8.30 -42.88
C THR A 483 17.23 7.01 -42.06
N ALA A 484 16.75 7.01 -40.81
CA ALA A 484 16.57 5.78 -40.04
C ALA A 484 15.38 4.98 -40.61
N ILE A 485 15.67 3.92 -41.36
CA ILE A 485 14.69 2.98 -41.94
C ILE A 485 14.29 1.94 -40.88
N ALA A 486 13.14 2.11 -40.24
CA ALA A 486 12.68 1.23 -39.15
C ALA A 486 12.80 -0.27 -39.50
N GLY A 487 13.73 -0.97 -38.85
CA GLY A 487 13.70 -2.42 -38.77
C GLY A 487 12.61 -2.81 -37.79
N GLY A 488 11.44 -3.22 -38.29
CA GLY A 488 10.39 -3.78 -37.44
C GLY A 488 10.88 -5.04 -36.71
N VAL A 489 10.06 -5.54 -35.78
CA VAL A 489 10.31 -6.67 -34.89
C VAL A 489 10.39 -8.04 -35.61
N ALA A 490 10.85 -8.09 -36.88
CA ALA A 490 11.05 -9.30 -37.67
C ALA A 490 12.17 -9.12 -38.72
N PRO A 491 12.88 -10.21 -39.07
CA PRO A 491 13.97 -10.81 -38.30
C PRO A 491 15.21 -9.90 -38.31
N TYR A 492 15.76 -9.64 -37.14
CA TYR A 492 17.13 -9.18 -37.02
C TYR A 492 18.10 -10.25 -37.55
N PRO A 493 19.19 -9.87 -38.25
CA PRO A 493 19.54 -8.51 -38.68
C PRO A 493 18.76 -8.12 -39.95
N GLY A 494 18.21 -6.91 -39.99
CA GLY A 494 17.62 -6.37 -41.23
C GLY A 494 18.63 -6.44 -42.38
N THR A 495 18.16 -6.64 -43.60
CA THR A 495 19.02 -6.70 -44.80
C THR A 495 19.82 -5.40 -44.95
N ALA A 496 21.09 -5.43 -44.55
CA ALA A 496 22.01 -4.30 -44.52
C ALA A 496 22.45 -3.91 -45.94
N GLY A 497 21.74 -2.97 -46.57
CA GLY A 497 22.19 -2.29 -47.79
C GLY A 497 23.19 -1.15 -47.52
N ALA A 498 23.39 -0.74 -46.27
CA ALA A 498 24.33 0.30 -45.86
C ALA A 498 24.99 -0.07 -44.51
N ILE A 499 26.20 -0.61 -44.56
CA ILE A 499 26.92 -1.30 -43.46
C ILE A 499 27.65 -0.31 -42.55
N ASN A 500 27.06 0.85 -42.25
CA ASN A 500 27.69 1.93 -41.49
C ASN A 500 26.87 2.38 -40.27
N ASP A 501 26.14 1.45 -39.67
CA ASP A 501 25.16 1.68 -38.60
C ASP A 501 25.74 2.25 -37.28
N PHE A 502 27.00 1.94 -36.94
CA PHE A 502 27.64 2.53 -35.76
C PHE A 502 27.96 4.03 -35.88
N GLN A 503 27.81 4.63 -37.07
CA GLN A 503 27.91 6.09 -37.23
C GLN A 503 26.76 6.84 -36.53
N TYR A 504 25.64 6.16 -36.28
CA TYR A 504 24.42 6.76 -35.72
C TYR A 504 24.40 6.78 -34.20
N ALA A 505 25.09 5.85 -33.54
CA ALA A 505 25.06 5.68 -32.10
C ALA A 505 26.21 6.40 -31.40
N ARG A 506 26.17 7.74 -31.33
CA ARG A 506 27.18 8.55 -30.64
C ARG A 506 26.58 9.35 -29.49
N THR A 507 27.44 9.75 -28.55
CA THR A 507 27.00 10.54 -27.39
C THR A 507 26.61 11.99 -27.77
N GLY A 508 25.55 12.55 -27.14
CA GLY A 508 25.22 13.99 -27.20
C GLY A 508 23.96 14.46 -27.96
N LEU A 509 22.80 13.79 -27.86
CA LEU A 509 21.59 14.01 -28.70
C LEU A 509 20.96 15.43 -28.72
N PRO A 510 20.10 15.75 -29.72
CA PRO A 510 20.47 16.04 -31.12
C PRO A 510 21.41 17.25 -31.25
N VAL A 511 21.60 18.02 -30.18
CA VAL A 511 22.55 19.15 -30.08
C VAL A 511 23.80 18.66 -29.34
N GLY A 512 24.93 18.58 -30.04
CA GLY A 512 26.20 18.08 -29.49
C GLY A 512 26.63 16.70 -30.02
N CYS A 513 25.75 16.02 -30.76
CA CYS A 513 26.03 14.77 -31.47
C CYS A 513 26.82 15.11 -32.75
N SER A 514 28.05 14.62 -32.84
CA SER A 514 28.92 14.81 -34.01
C SER A 514 29.51 13.47 -34.42
N VAL A 515 29.92 13.35 -35.69
CA VAL A 515 30.72 12.21 -36.18
C VAL A 515 32.05 12.05 -35.44
N THR A 516 32.51 13.10 -34.74
CA THR A 516 33.70 13.09 -33.87
C THR A 516 33.40 12.72 -32.43
N SER A 517 32.13 12.61 -32.02
CA SER A 517 31.75 12.19 -30.67
C SER A 517 32.03 10.69 -30.48
N PRO A 518 32.42 10.23 -29.29
CA PRO A 518 32.60 8.81 -29.01
C PRO A 518 31.34 7.98 -29.32
N ILE A 519 31.55 6.73 -29.73
CA ILE A 519 30.45 5.75 -29.91
C ILE A 519 29.84 5.44 -28.54
N GLY A 520 28.52 5.31 -28.48
CA GLY A 520 27.81 4.84 -27.29
C GLY A 520 28.10 3.35 -27.05
N VAL A 521 28.65 3.04 -25.88
CA VAL A 521 29.03 1.67 -25.50
C VAL A 521 28.58 1.33 -24.08
N PHE A 522 28.19 0.08 -23.87
CA PHE A 522 28.11 -0.52 -22.54
C PHE A 522 29.40 -1.29 -22.28
N ASP A 523 30.34 -0.63 -21.61
CA ASP A 523 31.66 -1.20 -21.34
C ASP A 523 31.62 -2.22 -20.19
N ILE A 524 32.61 -3.11 -20.13
CA ILE A 524 32.71 -4.17 -19.11
C ILE A 524 33.65 -3.80 -17.96
N ASN A 525 33.50 -4.52 -16.85
CA ASN A 525 34.47 -4.54 -15.78
C ASN A 525 35.11 -5.92 -15.69
N THR A 526 36.35 -6.02 -16.16
CA THR A 526 37.11 -7.28 -16.20
C THR A 526 37.53 -7.79 -14.82
N PHE A 527 37.44 -6.95 -13.78
CA PHE A 527 37.84 -7.29 -12.41
C PHE A 527 36.66 -7.67 -11.51
N ASN A 528 35.47 -7.14 -11.78
CA ASN A 528 34.28 -7.39 -10.99
C ASN A 528 33.01 -7.28 -11.85
N GLN A 529 32.53 -8.43 -12.32
CA GLN A 529 31.31 -8.53 -13.13
C GLN A 529 30.04 -8.22 -12.32
N ASP A 530 30.04 -8.42 -11.00
CA ASP A 530 28.89 -8.09 -10.14
C ASP A 530 28.67 -6.58 -10.02
N THR A 531 29.76 -5.80 -10.03
CA THR A 531 29.67 -4.34 -10.12
C THR A 531 29.30 -3.89 -11.53
N GLY A 532 29.73 -4.65 -12.53
CA GLY A 532 29.63 -4.33 -13.93
C GLY A 532 30.52 -3.13 -14.34
N GLY A 533 30.55 -2.85 -15.64
CA GLY A 533 31.36 -1.76 -16.19
C GLY A 533 30.85 -0.36 -15.89
N THR A 534 31.53 0.64 -16.44
CA THR A 534 31.16 2.04 -16.22
C THR A 534 29.73 2.30 -16.71
N PRO A 535 28.83 2.85 -15.86
CA PRO A 535 27.45 3.08 -16.27
C PRO A 535 27.35 4.03 -17.45
N TYR A 536 26.55 3.65 -18.44
CA TYR A 536 26.23 4.46 -19.61
C TYR A 536 24.77 4.93 -19.51
N VAL A 537 24.55 6.22 -19.81
CA VAL A 537 23.21 6.81 -19.83
C VAL A 537 22.69 6.74 -21.25
N MET A 538 21.81 5.79 -21.46
CA MET A 538 21.09 5.62 -22.70
C MET A 538 19.91 6.59 -22.72
N MET A 539 19.73 7.32 -23.82
CA MET A 539 18.66 8.32 -23.97
C MET A 539 17.71 7.95 -25.11
N ALA A 540 16.40 8.05 -24.88
CA ALA A 540 15.35 7.70 -25.84
C ALA A 540 14.30 8.79 -26.00
N TYR A 541 13.85 9.04 -27.24
CA TYR A 541 12.81 10.03 -27.54
C TYR A 541 11.99 9.64 -28.77
N ALA A 542 10.82 10.25 -28.96
CA ALA A 542 9.98 10.00 -30.12
C ALA A 542 10.63 10.50 -31.42
N LYS A 543 10.54 9.73 -32.51
CA LYS A 543 11.14 10.06 -33.83
C LYS A 543 10.71 11.42 -34.39
N THR A 544 9.51 11.86 -34.07
CA THR A 544 8.97 13.18 -34.44
C THR A 544 8.58 13.93 -33.16
N PRO A 545 8.95 15.21 -32.99
CA PRO A 545 8.51 16.02 -31.86
C PRO A 545 6.98 16.02 -31.73
N PHE A 546 6.46 16.01 -30.49
CA PHE A 546 5.01 15.98 -30.27
C PHE A 546 4.40 17.34 -30.66
N SER A 547 3.56 17.36 -31.70
CA SER A 547 2.64 18.46 -31.97
C SER A 547 1.23 18.08 -31.50
N THR A 548 0.42 19.09 -31.17
CA THR A 548 -0.98 18.92 -30.77
C THR A 548 -1.75 18.17 -31.87
N GLY A 549 -2.29 16.99 -31.54
CA GLY A 549 -3.02 16.15 -32.50
C GLY A 549 -2.17 15.14 -33.29
N ALA A 550 -0.87 15.01 -32.98
CA ALA A 550 -0.03 13.96 -33.56
C ALA A 550 -0.34 12.57 -32.95
N PRO A 551 -0.21 11.47 -33.72
CA PRO A 551 -0.45 10.10 -33.24
C PRO A 551 0.47 9.66 -32.10
N ASN A 552 1.47 10.47 -31.73
CA ASN A 552 2.44 10.19 -30.69
C ASN A 552 2.11 10.84 -29.33
N THR A 553 1.04 11.64 -29.21
CA THR A 553 0.69 12.27 -27.92
C THR A 553 0.29 11.24 -26.86
N TRP A 554 0.88 11.33 -25.67
CA TRP A 554 0.55 10.45 -24.55
C TRP A 554 -0.87 10.69 -24.05
N GLY A 555 -1.73 9.66 -24.17
CA GLY A 555 -3.05 9.61 -23.56
C GLY A 555 -3.01 9.08 -22.13
N SER A 556 -4.10 9.26 -21.38
CA SER A 556 -4.22 8.69 -20.03
C SER A 556 -4.40 7.18 -20.15
N ALA A 557 -3.39 6.42 -19.74
CA ALA A 557 -3.36 4.97 -19.83
C ALA A 557 -2.22 4.40 -18.97
N THR A 558 -2.27 3.10 -18.71
CA THR A 558 -1.14 2.36 -18.16
C THR A 558 -0.38 1.66 -19.28
N PHE A 559 0.94 1.77 -19.27
CA PHE A 559 1.84 1.25 -20.30
C PHE A 559 2.89 0.32 -19.69
N PHE A 560 3.12 -0.88 -20.24
CA PHE A 560 4.34 -1.64 -19.98
C PHE A 560 5.47 -1.14 -20.86
N MET A 561 6.65 -0.89 -20.27
CA MET A 561 7.83 -0.51 -21.03
C MET A 561 8.72 -1.72 -21.29
N SER A 562 9.28 -1.82 -22.50
CA SER A 562 10.31 -2.79 -22.86
C SER A 562 11.40 -2.08 -23.62
N ILE A 563 12.66 -2.41 -23.34
CA ILE A 563 13.82 -1.81 -24.01
C ILE A 563 14.47 -2.90 -24.86
N LEU A 564 14.58 -2.68 -26.16
CA LEU A 564 15.45 -3.43 -27.04
C LEU A 564 16.82 -2.75 -27.07
N VAL A 565 17.83 -3.42 -26.53
CA VAL A 565 19.24 -3.07 -26.75
C VAL A 565 19.72 -3.87 -27.97
N SER A 566 20.17 -3.18 -29.01
CA SER A 566 20.71 -3.78 -30.23
C SER A 566 22.08 -3.20 -30.57
N GLY A 567 22.91 -4.03 -31.22
CA GLY A 567 24.26 -3.66 -31.53
C GLY A 567 25.20 -4.81 -31.85
N MET A 568 26.47 -4.63 -31.49
CA MET A 568 27.50 -5.65 -31.63
C MET A 568 28.26 -5.85 -30.33
N ALA A 569 28.51 -7.11 -29.99
CA ALA A 569 29.40 -7.50 -28.94
C ALA A 569 30.84 -7.52 -29.46
N GLY A 570 31.72 -6.80 -28.76
CA GLY A 570 33.15 -6.79 -28.95
C GLY A 570 33.80 -8.15 -28.64
N PRO A 571 35.12 -8.28 -28.86
CA PRO A 571 35.91 -9.40 -28.39
C PRO A 571 35.75 -9.65 -26.89
N THR A 572 35.77 -10.91 -26.47
CA THR A 572 35.66 -11.28 -25.06
C THR A 572 36.81 -10.73 -24.24
N ASN A 573 36.48 -10.15 -23.08
CA ASN A 573 37.37 -9.54 -22.09
C ASN A 573 38.18 -8.35 -22.61
N TYR A 574 37.68 -7.67 -23.65
CA TYR A 574 38.19 -6.35 -24.03
C TYR A 574 37.28 -5.27 -23.48
N THR A 575 37.87 -4.28 -22.82
CA THR A 575 37.21 -3.01 -22.50
C THR A 575 37.23 -2.07 -23.72
N TYR A 576 36.37 -1.07 -23.72
CA TYR A 576 36.35 -0.04 -24.76
C TYR A 576 37.69 0.70 -24.86
N ALA A 577 38.36 0.94 -23.74
CA ALA A 577 39.70 1.53 -23.71
C ALA A 577 40.71 0.68 -24.50
N GLN A 578 40.69 -0.64 -24.33
CA GLN A 578 41.58 -1.56 -25.06
C GLN A 578 41.26 -1.58 -26.56
N LEU A 579 39.97 -1.61 -26.92
CA LEU A 579 39.53 -1.60 -28.33
C LEU A 579 39.87 -0.28 -29.03
N SER A 580 39.77 0.84 -28.31
CA SER A 580 40.17 2.16 -28.79
C SER A 580 41.68 2.39 -28.85
N GLY A 581 42.50 1.39 -28.49
CA GLY A 581 43.96 1.43 -28.55
C GLY A 581 44.64 2.11 -27.36
N THR A 582 43.92 2.34 -26.26
CA THR A 582 44.45 2.99 -25.05
C THR A 582 44.81 2.02 -23.92
N GLY A 583 44.78 0.71 -24.17
CA GLY A 583 45.09 -0.33 -23.18
C GLY A 583 45.78 -1.56 -23.77
N PRO A 584 46.03 -2.60 -22.94
CA PRO A 584 46.67 -3.84 -23.37
C PRO A 584 45.87 -4.55 -24.47
N ASN A 585 46.57 -5.16 -25.43
CA ASN A 585 46.00 -5.97 -26.51
C ASN A 585 46.28 -7.48 -26.27
N PRO A 586 45.56 -8.13 -25.32
CA PRO A 586 45.91 -9.47 -24.84
C PRO A 586 45.82 -10.57 -25.91
N ASN A 587 44.92 -10.43 -26.88
CA ASN A 587 44.73 -11.39 -27.97
C ASN A 587 45.47 -11.00 -29.25
N SER A 588 46.28 -9.93 -29.21
CA SER A 588 47.00 -9.40 -30.39
C SER A 588 46.06 -9.10 -31.57
N CYS A 589 44.86 -8.59 -31.30
CA CYS A 589 43.89 -8.22 -32.32
C CYS A 589 44.46 -7.11 -33.20
N GLY A 590 44.32 -7.25 -34.52
CA GLY A 590 44.61 -6.17 -35.47
C GLY A 590 43.56 -5.07 -35.41
N GLY A 591 43.79 -3.92 -36.05
CA GLY A 591 42.75 -2.91 -36.28
C GLY A 591 42.21 -2.17 -35.04
N LEU A 592 42.81 -2.36 -33.86
CA LEU A 592 42.48 -1.59 -32.65
C LEU A 592 42.97 -0.14 -32.79
N GLY A 593 42.23 0.80 -32.20
CA GLY A 593 42.57 2.22 -32.24
C GLY A 593 41.36 3.15 -32.20
N PRO A 594 41.55 4.48 -32.27
CA PRO A 594 40.46 5.45 -32.20
C PRO A 594 39.37 5.29 -33.28
N THR A 595 39.70 4.57 -34.36
CA THR A 595 38.79 4.25 -35.47
C THR A 595 38.27 2.81 -35.42
N TYR A 596 38.40 2.12 -34.28
CA TYR A 596 37.91 0.76 -34.11
C TYR A 596 36.42 0.68 -34.45
N ASN A 597 36.07 -0.29 -35.30
CA ASN A 597 34.70 -0.55 -35.71
C ASN A 597 34.43 -2.05 -35.57
N PRO A 598 33.48 -2.47 -34.72
CA PRO A 598 33.22 -3.89 -34.47
C PRO A 598 32.84 -4.66 -35.76
N LEU A 599 32.27 -4.01 -36.78
CA LEU A 599 31.93 -4.66 -38.06
C LEU A 599 33.15 -5.23 -38.78
N ASN A 600 34.29 -4.55 -38.69
CA ASN A 600 35.53 -4.98 -39.35
C ASN A 600 36.10 -6.28 -38.75
N HIS A 601 35.56 -6.70 -37.61
CA HIS A 601 36.01 -7.86 -36.86
C HIS A 601 35.02 -9.04 -36.90
N LEU A 602 33.93 -8.97 -37.68
CA LEU A 602 32.99 -10.11 -37.83
C LEU A 602 33.67 -11.38 -38.34
N THR A 603 34.65 -11.21 -39.23
CA THR A 603 35.42 -12.29 -39.86
C THR A 603 36.90 -12.22 -39.49
N ASP A 604 37.23 -11.72 -38.30
CA ASP A 604 38.63 -11.60 -37.86
C ASP A 604 39.35 -12.97 -37.94
N PRO A 605 40.59 -13.03 -38.50
CA PRO A 605 41.34 -14.27 -38.56
C PRO A 605 41.62 -14.87 -37.18
N ILE A 606 41.75 -14.03 -36.15
CA ILE A 606 41.90 -14.48 -34.76
C ILE A 606 40.50 -14.65 -34.17
N ALA A 607 40.11 -15.90 -33.90
CA ALA A 607 38.77 -16.22 -33.39
C ALA A 607 38.40 -15.44 -32.11
N ALA A 608 39.36 -15.20 -31.22
CA ALA A 608 39.16 -14.45 -29.99
C ALA A 608 39.00 -12.93 -30.18
N CYS A 609 39.27 -12.42 -31.39
CA CYS A 609 39.10 -11.03 -31.79
C CYS A 609 37.81 -10.81 -32.59
N ARG A 610 37.03 -11.88 -32.84
CA ARG A 610 35.79 -11.78 -33.58
C ARG A 610 34.72 -11.06 -32.78
N THR A 611 33.95 -10.25 -33.48
CA THR A 611 32.75 -9.62 -32.95
C THR A 611 31.52 -10.43 -33.33
N SER A 612 30.41 -10.19 -32.63
CA SER A 612 29.15 -10.85 -32.92
C SER A 612 27.99 -9.86 -32.82
N TRP A 613 26.92 -10.16 -33.54
CA TRP A 613 25.67 -9.39 -33.42
C TRP A 613 25.06 -9.60 -32.04
N TYR A 614 24.46 -8.54 -31.50
CA TYR A 614 23.93 -8.54 -30.15
C TYR A 614 22.53 -7.92 -30.12
N ALA A 615 21.61 -8.61 -29.46
CA ALA A 615 20.28 -8.08 -29.15
C ALA A 615 19.82 -8.61 -27.79
N GLN A 616 19.24 -7.74 -26.98
CA GLN A 616 18.66 -8.07 -25.68
C GLN A 616 17.37 -7.27 -25.48
N VAL A 617 16.30 -7.96 -25.09
CA VAL A 617 15.06 -7.31 -24.63
C VAL A 617 15.07 -7.25 -23.11
N ILE A 618 14.87 -6.05 -22.57
CA ILE A 618 14.78 -5.77 -21.14
C ILE A 618 13.32 -5.37 -20.85
N PRO A 619 12.47 -6.28 -20.35
CA PRO A 619 11.12 -5.94 -19.93
C PRO A 619 11.14 -5.15 -18.61
N PHE A 620 10.24 -4.16 -18.47
CA PHE A 620 10.15 -3.26 -17.32
C PHE A 620 8.69 -3.05 -16.83
N ILE A 621 8.54 -2.51 -15.61
CA ILE A 621 7.25 -2.25 -14.94
C ILE A 621 6.37 -1.21 -15.67
N GLY A 622 5.08 -1.20 -15.34
CA GLY A 622 4.09 -0.27 -15.86
C GLY A 622 4.33 1.20 -15.50
N MET A 623 4.22 2.09 -16.49
CA MET A 623 4.05 3.54 -16.37
C MET A 623 2.56 3.87 -16.40
N VAL A 624 2.08 4.72 -15.49
CA VAL A 624 0.72 5.27 -15.53
C VAL A 624 0.78 6.72 -15.99
N VAL A 625 0.09 7.01 -17.08
CA VAL A 625 -0.15 8.36 -17.56
C VAL A 625 -1.57 8.77 -17.17
N TYR A 626 -1.73 9.94 -16.54
CA TYR A 626 -3.03 10.46 -16.12
C TYR A 626 -3.30 11.87 -16.64
#